data_AF-A0A417CQR4-F1
#
_entry.id   AF-A0A417CQR4-F1
#
_cell.length_a   1.000
_cell.length_b   1.000
_cell.length_c   1.000
_cell.angle_alpha   90.00
_cell.angle_beta   90.00
_cell.angle_gamma   90.00
#
_symmetry.space_group_name_H-M   'P 1'
#
loop_
_entity.id
_entity.type
_entity.pdbx_description
1 polymer ?
#
loop_
_entity_poly.entity_id
_entity_poly.type
_entity_poly.pdbx_seq_one_letter_code
_entity_poly.pdbx_strand_id
1 'polypeptide(L)' 'MAKTSIPKWILQCLDQYGNCACGRDITVKMGKDNLLKALAELGYPCDMEIVNNIDNEEYPKEGTYILISKNRQILLDSDE' A
#
# COMPACT_ATOMS: atom_id res chain seq x y z
N MET A 1 -20.74 3.89 9.06
CA MET A 1 -19.27 3.75 8.96
C MET A 1 -19.00 2.63 7.99
N ALA A 2 -18.58 2.93 6.77
CA ALA A 2 -18.23 1.89 5.81
C ALA A 2 -16.97 1.20 6.35
N LYS A 3 -17.10 -0.06 6.77
CA LYS A 3 -15.96 -0.94 7.04
C LYS A 3 -15.24 -1.14 5.71
N THR A 4 -14.34 -0.23 5.35
CA THR A 4 -13.34 -0.44 4.30
C THR A 4 -12.36 -1.48 4.85
N SER A 5 -12.79 -2.74 4.84
CA SER A 5 -11.99 -3.86 5.32
C SER A 5 -10.83 -4.09 4.37
N ILE A 6 -9.67 -3.56 4.75
CA ILE A 6 -8.39 -3.95 4.17
C ILE A 6 -8.29 -5.49 4.27
N PRO A 7 -8.02 -6.20 3.16
CA PRO A 7 -7.84 -7.63 3.20
C PRO A 7 -6.68 -8.01 4.12
N LYS A 8 -6.85 -9.09 4.88
CA LYS A 8 -5.82 -9.59 5.80
C LYS A 8 -4.50 -9.90 5.10
N TRP A 9 -4.54 -10.36 3.84
CA TRP A 9 -3.33 -10.64 3.08
C TRP A 9 -2.48 -9.40 2.82
N ILE A 10 -3.07 -8.19 2.73
CA ILE A 10 -2.30 -6.94 2.64
C ILE A 10 -1.51 -6.73 3.93
N LEU A 11 -2.17 -6.85 5.07
CA LEU A 11 -1.54 -6.69 6.37
C LEU A 11 -0.44 -7.74 6.59
N GLN A 12 -0.69 -9.00 6.22
CA GLN A 12 0.33 -10.06 6.30
C GLN A 12 1.53 -9.77 5.39
N CYS A 13 1.32 -9.28 4.18
CA CYS A 13 2.43 -8.90 3.30
C CYS A 13 3.23 -7.73 3.89
N LEU A 14 2.56 -6.72 4.44
CA LEU A 14 3.23 -5.58 5.07
C LEU A 14 4.01 -6.01 6.32
N ASP A 15 3.48 -6.92 7.12
CA ASP A 15 4.14 -7.44 8.32
C ASP A 15 5.36 -8.32 7.97
N GLN A 16 5.21 -9.17 6.94
CA GLN A 16 6.23 -10.14 6.55
C GLN A 16 7.35 -9.54 5.67
N TYR A 17 6.98 -8.67 4.72
CA TYR A 17 7.91 -8.14 3.71
C TYR A 17 8.19 -6.64 3.90
N GLY A 18 7.31 -5.91 4.58
CA GLY A 18 7.33 -4.44 4.62
C GLY A 18 6.77 -3.80 3.34
N ASN A 19 6.28 -4.60 2.38
CA ASN A 19 5.65 -4.13 1.16
C ASN A 19 4.61 -5.15 0.65
N CYS A 20 3.61 -4.69 -0.11
CA CYS A 20 2.53 -5.52 -0.64
C CYS A 20 2.14 -5.08 -2.05
N ALA A 21 2.20 -6.00 -3.02
CA ALA A 21 1.63 -5.77 -4.34
C ALA A 21 0.10 -5.93 -4.28
N CYS A 22 -0.61 -4.84 -3.99
CA CYS A 22 -2.05 -4.87 -3.80
C CYS A 22 -2.83 -4.90 -5.14
N GLY A 23 -2.16 -4.64 -6.26
CA GLY A 23 -2.75 -4.68 -7.60
C GLY A 23 -3.71 -3.52 -7.88
N ARG A 24 -4.17 -3.43 -9.12
CA ARG A 24 -5.04 -2.34 -9.59
C ARG A 24 -6.45 -2.41 -9.02
N ASP A 25 -7.02 -3.61 -8.97
CA ASP A 25 -8.44 -3.82 -8.66
C ASP A 25 -8.83 -3.21 -7.30
N ILE A 26 -8.02 -3.47 -6.27
CA ILE A 26 -8.30 -2.93 -4.93
C ILE A 26 -8.05 -1.42 -4.84
N THR A 27 -7.03 -0.92 -5.52
CA THR A 27 -6.70 0.51 -5.56
C THR A 27 -7.81 1.30 -6.23
N VAL A 28 -8.39 0.77 -7.32
CA VAL A 28 -9.53 1.39 -8.02
C VAL A 28 -10.81 1.24 -7.19
N LYS A 29 -11.03 0.08 -6.57
CA LYS A 29 -12.25 -0.21 -5.81
C LYS A 29 -12.35 0.56 -4.50
N MET A 30 -11.24 0.73 -3.77
CA MET A 30 -11.20 1.52 -2.53
C MET A 30 -10.83 2.98 -2.77
N GLY A 31 -10.02 3.27 -3.80
CA GLY A 31 -9.33 4.54 -3.99
C GLY A 31 -7.98 4.55 -3.27
N LYS A 32 -6.91 4.97 -3.94
CA LYS A 32 -5.55 5.08 -3.37
C LYS A 32 -5.55 5.79 -2.01
N ASP A 33 -6.07 7.01 -1.94
CA ASP A 33 -6.10 7.80 -0.70
C ASP A 33 -6.87 7.14 0.44
N ASN A 34 -7.96 6.45 0.12
CA ASN A 34 -8.79 5.79 1.10
C ASN A 34 -8.13 4.51 1.62
N LEU A 35 -7.44 3.76 0.75
CA LEU A 35 -6.63 2.61 1.12
C LEU A 35 -5.50 3.02 2.07
N LEU A 36 -4.78 4.10 1.73
CA LEU A 36 -3.70 4.64 2.57
C LEU A 36 -4.22 5.15 3.92
N LYS A 37 -5.36 5.85 3.94
CA LYS A 37 -6.02 6.29 5.18
C LYS A 37 -6.43 5.09 6.06
N ALA A 38 -7.09 4.09 5.49
CA ALA A 38 -7.52 2.92 6.23
C ALA A 38 -6.32 2.13 6.79
N LEU A 39 -5.22 2.02 6.05
CA LEU A 39 -3.97 1.42 6.53
C LEU A 39 -3.36 2.24 7.67
N ALA A 40 -3.31 3.58 7.55
CA ALA A 40 -2.81 4.46 8.59
C ALA A 40 -3.66 4.40 9.88
N GLU A 41 -4.99 4.35 9.76
CA GLU A 41 -5.91 4.17 10.89
C GLU A 41 -5.71 2.81 11.60
N LEU A 42 -5.27 1.79 10.87
CA LEU A 42 -4.91 0.48 11.43
C LEU A 42 -3.51 0.43 12.05
N GLY A 43 -2.74 1.52 11.99
CA GLY A 43 -1.35 1.57 12.47
C GLY A 43 -0.32 1.07 11.46
N TYR A 44 -0.69 0.94 10.19
CA TYR A 44 0.21 0.58 9.09
C TYR A 44 0.41 1.79 8.18
N PRO A 45 1.28 2.76 8.53
CA PRO A 45 1.58 3.86 7.62
C PRO A 45 2.24 3.28 6.36
N CYS A 46 1.57 3.39 5.21
CA CYS A 46 2.07 2.87 3.94
C CYS A 46 2.12 4.00 2.90
N ASP A 47 2.96 3.83 1.90
CA ASP A 47 2.95 4.62 0.67
C ASP A 47 2.64 3.72 -0.51
N MET A 48 2.07 4.28 -1.57
CA MET A 48 1.76 3.55 -2.79
C MET A 48 2.66 4.02 -3.93
N GLU A 49 3.47 3.10 -4.42
CA GLU A 49 4.33 3.26 -5.58
C GLU A 49 3.78 2.44 -6.75
N ILE A 50 3.79 3.03 -7.95
CA ILE A 50 3.35 2.36 -9.17
C ILE A 50 4.60 2.03 -9.99
N VAL A 51 5.06 0.80 -9.88
CA VAL A 51 6.20 0.30 -10.66
C VAL A 51 5.63 -0.19 -11.99
N ASN A 52 6.17 0.34 -13.11
CA ASN A 52 5.72 0.12 -14.49
C ASN A 52 4.67 1.11 -15.02
N ASN A 53 5.03 2.39 -15.08
CA ASN A 53 4.27 3.46 -15.74
C ASN A 53 4.70 3.55 -17.23
N ILE A 54 4.31 2.55 -18.04
CA ILE A 54 4.61 2.54 -19.49
C ILE A 54 3.74 3.57 -20.23
N ASP A 55 2.56 3.88 -19.68
CA ASP A 55 1.62 4.86 -20.21
C ASP A 55 1.39 5.90 -19.12
N ASN A 56 1.51 7.20 -19.45
CA ASN A 56 1.29 8.35 -18.55
C ASN A 56 -0.19 8.49 -18.11
N GLU A 57 -0.85 7.37 -17.83
CA GLU A 57 -2.17 7.29 -17.25
C GLU A 57 -2.08 7.30 -15.73
N GLU A 58 -3.08 7.89 -15.07
CA GLU A 58 -3.20 7.92 -13.61
C GLU A 58 -3.34 6.50 -13.00
N TYR A 59 -3.79 5.54 -13.81
CA TYR A 59 -3.91 4.12 -13.45
C TYR A 59 -3.50 3.21 -14.61
N PRO A 60 -2.19 3.03 -14.87
CA PRO A 60 -1.74 2.23 -16.00
C PRO A 60 -2.29 0.80 -15.88
N LYS A 61 -2.80 0.25 -16.98
CA LYS A 61 -3.38 -1.11 -17.01
C LYS A 61 -2.35 -2.17 -16.64
N GLU A 62 -1.08 -1.93 -16.96
CA GLU A 62 0.07 -2.77 -16.62
C GLU A 62 0.89 -2.24 -15.42
N GLY A 63 0.35 -1.25 -14.71
CA GLY A 63 0.96 -0.71 -13.50
C GLY A 63 0.91 -1.71 -12.36
N THR A 64 2.06 -1.98 -11.75
CA THR A 64 2.13 -2.76 -10.51
C THR A 64 2.01 -1.80 -9.33
N TYR A 65 0.87 -1.86 -8.63
CA TYR A 65 0.59 -1.06 -7.44
C TYR A 65 1.20 -1.75 -6.23
N ILE A 66 2.25 -1.15 -5.68
CA ILE A 66 3.00 -1.66 -4.54
C ILE A 66 2.77 -0.72 -3.36
N LEU A 67 2.26 -1.26 -2.27
CA LEU A 67 2.25 -0.61 -0.97
C LEU A 67 3.58 -0.85 -0.28
N ILE A 68 4.16 0.17 0.32
CA ILE A 68 5.43 0.10 1.05
C ILE A 68 5.16 0.61 2.46
N SER A 69 5.40 -0.20 3.49
CA SER A 69 5.22 0.21 4.88
C SER A 69 6.35 1.15 5.30
N LYS A 70 5.99 2.35 5.74
CA LYS A 70 6.92 3.32 6.36
C LYS A 70 7.38 2.89 7.75
N ASN A 71 6.67 1.94 8.38
CA ASN A 71 6.97 1.50 9.75
C ASN A 71 8.33 0.80 9.86
N ARG A 72 8.83 0.20 8.76
CA ARG A 72 10.13 -0.50 8.75
C ARG A 72 11.34 0.44 8.71
N GLN A 73 11.15 1.71 8.34
CA GLN A 73 12.24 2.71 8.38
C GLN A 73 12.65 3.05 9.82
N ILE A 74 11.73 2.89 10.79
CA ILE A 74 11.95 3.28 12.19
C ILE A 74 12.90 2.31 12.92
N LEU A 75 13.04 1.06 12.45
CA LEU A 75 13.91 0.05 13.05
C LEU A 75 15.35 0.07 12.51
N LEU A 76 15.63 0.81 11.42
CA LEU A 76 16.96 0.90 10.82
C LEU A 76 17.69 2.21 11.13
N ASP A 77 17.00 3.16 11.76
CA ASP A 77 17.55 4.47 12.16
C ASP A 77 17.86 4.53 13.67
N SER A 78 17.85 3.39 14.37
CA SER A 78 18.22 3.30 15.80
C SER A 78 19.61 2.70 16.06
N ASP A 79 20.41 2.48 15.02
CA ASP A 79 21.85 2.27 15.15
C ASP A 79 22.58 3.54 14.70
N GLU A 80 22.53 4.57 15.56
CA GLU A 80 23.55 5.64 15.62
C GLU A 80 24.92 5.05 16.00
#